data_AF-A0A3M4AFZ5-F1
#
_entry.id   AF-A0A3M4AFZ5-F1
#
_cell.length_a   1.000
_cell.length_b   1.000
_cell.length_c   1.000
_cell.angle_alpha   90.00
_cell.angle_beta   90.00
_cell.angle_gamma   90.00
#
_symmetry.space_group_name_H-M   'P 1'
#
loop_
_entity.id
_entity.type
_entity.pdbx_description
1 polymer ?
#
loop_
_entity_poly.entity_id
_entity_poly.type
_entity_poly.pdbx_seq_one_letter_code
_entity_poly.pdbx_strand_id
1 'polypeptide(L)'
;MGFAAKAFLGAQFRAGVDVVAELVGLDEAVRGADLVITGEGRFDAQTLRGKTPFGVARIARQHNVPVIVIAGTLGEGYEQMYAHGVDAAFALPSGPMSLEQACSEAPRLLRERASDIARVWRLAVRTR
;
A
#
# COMPACT_ATOMS: atom_id res chain seq x y z
N MET A 1 25.15 6.87 -12.20
CA MET A 1 25.12 5.50 -11.65
C MET A 1 24.30 4.54 -12.51
N GLY A 2 22.96 4.69 -12.65
CA GLY A 2 22.12 3.71 -13.36
C GLY A 2 22.53 3.41 -14.82
N PHE A 3 22.88 4.44 -15.59
CA PHE A 3 23.36 4.25 -16.97
C PHE A 3 24.66 3.42 -17.06
N ALA A 4 25.63 3.69 -16.18
CA ALA A 4 26.90 2.97 -16.16
C ALA A 4 26.71 1.48 -15.81
N ALA A 5 25.82 1.17 -14.85
CA ALA A 5 25.49 -0.22 -14.53
C ALA A 5 24.88 -0.96 -15.73
N LYS A 6 24.01 -0.30 -16.50
CA LYS A 6 23.46 -0.87 -17.74
C LYS A 6 24.53 -1.06 -18.82
N ALA A 7 25.39 -0.06 -19.03
CA ALA A 7 26.38 -0.05 -20.11
C ALA A 7 27.56 -1.02 -19.88
N PHE A 8 28.01 -1.16 -18.63
CA PHE A 8 29.24 -1.89 -18.33
C PHE A 8 29.02 -3.18 -17.54
N LEU A 9 27.88 -3.36 -16.86
CA LEU A 9 27.59 -4.53 -16.04
C LEU A 9 26.41 -5.36 -16.55
N GLY A 10 25.84 -5.00 -17.71
CA GLY A 10 24.68 -5.70 -18.28
C GLY A 10 23.39 -5.57 -17.46
N ALA A 11 23.30 -4.59 -16.56
CA ALA A 11 22.12 -4.39 -15.72
C ALA A 11 20.89 -3.95 -16.55
N GLN A 12 19.69 -4.30 -16.08
CA GLN A 12 18.43 -3.92 -16.72
C GLN A 12 17.66 -2.93 -15.84
N PHE A 13 16.98 -1.96 -16.48
CA PHE A 13 16.04 -1.09 -15.77
C PHE A 13 14.74 -1.85 -15.52
N ARG A 14 14.34 -1.93 -14.25
CA ARG A 14 13.09 -2.51 -13.80
C ARG A 14 12.42 -1.55 -12.81
N ALA A 15 11.10 -1.60 -12.71
CA ALA A 15 10.40 -0.85 -11.67
C ALA A 15 10.81 -1.39 -10.29
N GLY A 16 11.20 -0.51 -9.37
CA GLY A 16 11.68 -0.91 -8.05
C GLY A 16 10.66 -1.75 -7.27
N VAL A 17 9.37 -1.44 -7.41
CA VAL A 17 8.30 -2.20 -6.77
C VAL A 17 8.21 -3.65 -7.27
N ASP A 18 8.42 -3.88 -8.57
CA ASP A 18 8.39 -5.24 -9.13
C ASP A 18 9.61 -6.05 -8.65
N VAL A 19 10.78 -5.41 -8.57
CA VAL A 19 12.01 -6.04 -8.06
C VAL A 19 11.84 -6.43 -6.59
N VAL A 20 11.34 -5.52 -5.75
CA VAL A 20 11.12 -5.80 -4.33
C VAL A 20 10.04 -6.86 -4.15
N ALA A 21 8.92 -6.78 -4.88
CA ALA A 21 7.84 -7.77 -4.81
C ALA A 21 8.32 -9.19 -5.15
N GLU A 22 9.16 -9.32 -6.18
CA GLU A 22 9.80 -10.60 -6.53
C GLU A 22 10.73 -11.10 -5.42
N LEU A 23 11.62 -10.23 -4.93
CA LEU A 23 12.62 -10.59 -3.91
C LEU A 23 12.00 -11.03 -2.58
N VAL A 24 10.85 -10.46 -2.21
CA VAL A 24 10.15 -10.82 -0.97
C VAL A 24 9.09 -11.91 -1.17
N GLY A 25 8.93 -12.43 -2.39
CA GLY A 25 7.93 -13.45 -2.71
C GLY A 25 6.49 -12.98 -2.51
N LEU A 26 6.19 -11.71 -2.82
CA LEU A 26 4.90 -11.09 -2.54
C LEU A 26 3.72 -11.82 -3.20
N ASP A 27 3.90 -12.30 -4.44
CA ASP A 27 2.85 -13.05 -5.16
C ASP A 27 2.41 -14.31 -4.41
N GLU A 28 3.39 -15.08 -3.93
CA GLU A 28 3.15 -16.30 -3.13
C GLU A 28 2.49 -15.97 -1.80
N ALA A 29 2.91 -14.90 -1.12
CA ALA A 29 2.36 -14.47 0.16
C ALA A 29 0.89 -14.00 0.03
N VAL A 30 0.53 -13.42 -1.12
CA VAL A 30 -0.82 -12.93 -1.41
C VAL A 30 -1.75 -14.07 -1.80
N ARG A 31 -1.24 -15.14 -2.42
CA ARG A 31 -2.06 -16.26 -2.90
C ARG A 31 -2.79 -16.95 -1.74
N GLY A 32 -4.12 -16.89 -1.78
CA GLY A 32 -4.98 -17.49 -0.76
C GLY A 32 -5.15 -16.64 0.51
N ALA A 33 -4.64 -15.41 0.54
CA ALA A 33 -4.93 -14.47 1.62
C ALA A 33 -6.38 -13.98 1.54
N ASP A 34 -7.01 -13.75 2.70
CA ASP A 34 -8.36 -13.18 2.77
C ASP A 34 -8.38 -11.65 2.56
N LEU A 35 -7.26 -10.99 2.86
CA LEU A 35 -7.12 -9.54 2.86
C LEU A 35 -5.64 -9.16 2.76
N VAL A 36 -5.35 -8.12 1.97
CA VAL A 36 -4.04 -7.46 1.94
C VAL A 36 -4.16 -6.06 2.55
N ILE A 37 -3.24 -5.72 3.44
CA ILE A 37 -3.09 -4.37 3.98
C ILE A 37 -1.73 -3.83 3.55
N THR A 38 -1.71 -2.62 2.97
CA THR A 38 -0.49 -1.93 2.57
C THR A 38 -0.53 -0.47 2.99
N GLY A 39 0.52 0.30 2.71
CA GLY A 39 0.59 1.70 3.11
C GLY A 39 1.78 2.45 2.55
N GLU A 40 1.72 3.77 2.68
CA GLU A 40 2.82 4.70 2.44
C GLU A 40 2.61 6.01 3.21
N GLY A 41 3.62 6.88 3.24
CA GLY A 41 3.53 8.16 3.97
C GLY A 41 2.47 9.10 3.39
N ARG A 42 2.39 9.21 2.06
CA ARG A 42 1.41 10.03 1.33
C ARG A 42 0.89 9.26 0.14
N PHE A 43 -0.41 8.99 0.14
CA PHE A 43 -1.12 8.26 -0.90
C PHE A 43 -1.88 9.24 -1.79
N ASP A 44 -1.45 9.41 -3.04
CA ASP A 44 -2.00 10.40 -3.97
C ASP A 44 -1.87 9.93 -5.43
N ALA A 45 -2.24 10.77 -6.40
CA ALA A 45 -2.15 10.42 -7.82
C ALA A 45 -0.73 10.01 -8.29
N GLN A 46 0.34 10.36 -7.56
CA GLN A 46 1.70 9.90 -7.91
C GLN A 46 1.92 8.44 -7.57
N THR A 47 1.10 7.84 -6.70
CA THR A 47 1.18 6.42 -6.35
C THR A 47 0.98 5.52 -7.56
N LEU A 48 0.14 5.96 -8.51
CA LEU A 48 -0.05 5.33 -9.82
C LEU A 48 1.23 5.20 -10.65
N ARG A 49 2.27 6.00 -10.35
CA ARG A 49 3.56 5.98 -11.06
C ARG A 49 4.47 4.84 -10.59
N GLY A 50 3.90 3.79 -9.99
CA GLY A 50 4.61 2.58 -9.60
C GLY A 50 5.18 2.61 -8.18
N LYS A 51 4.55 3.33 -7.24
CA LYS A 51 4.91 3.24 -5.81
C LYS A 51 4.39 1.94 -5.19
N THR A 52 4.79 1.67 -3.94
CA THR A 52 4.51 0.43 -3.22
C THR A 52 3.04 0.02 -3.22
N PRO A 53 2.06 0.88 -2.84
CA PRO A 53 0.66 0.45 -2.81
C PRO A 53 0.11 0.03 -4.17
N PHE A 54 0.58 0.64 -5.25
CA PHE A 54 0.18 0.28 -6.61
C PHE A 54 0.65 -1.12 -7.01
N GLY A 55 1.92 -1.45 -6.74
CA GLY A 55 2.43 -2.79 -7.04
C GLY A 55 1.74 -3.88 -6.22
N VAL A 56 1.51 -3.61 -4.92
CA VAL A 56 0.78 -4.53 -4.04
C VAL A 56 -0.66 -4.74 -4.52
N ALA A 57 -1.39 -3.65 -4.84
CA ALA A 57 -2.76 -3.73 -5.33
C ALA A 57 -2.86 -4.50 -6.66
N ARG A 58 -1.91 -4.29 -7.57
CA ARG A 58 -1.84 -5.02 -8.85
C ARG A 58 -1.70 -6.52 -8.63
N ILE A 59 -0.83 -6.95 -7.72
CA ILE A 59 -0.58 -8.37 -7.41
C ILE A 59 -1.81 -8.96 -6.70
N ALA A 60 -2.34 -8.30 -5.68
CA ALA A 60 -3.54 -8.75 -4.96
C ALA A 60 -4.74 -8.94 -5.88
N ARG A 61 -4.95 -8.03 -6.83
CA ARG A 61 -6.02 -8.13 -7.82
C ARG A 61 -5.89 -9.36 -8.72
N GLN A 62 -4.68 -9.83 -9.03
CA GLN A 62 -4.48 -11.05 -9.82
C GLN A 62 -4.99 -12.30 -9.10
N HIS A 63 -4.98 -12.28 -7.76
CA HIS A 63 -5.47 -13.37 -6.90
C HIS A 63 -6.88 -13.13 -6.36
N ASN A 64 -7.56 -12.06 -6.81
CA ASN A 64 -8.88 -11.63 -6.31
C ASN A 64 -8.92 -11.39 -4.80
N VAL A 65 -7.82 -10.91 -4.22
CA VAL A 65 -7.71 -10.59 -2.79
C VAL A 65 -7.98 -9.10 -2.58
N PRO A 66 -8.89 -8.71 -1.68
CA PRO A 66 -9.19 -7.31 -1.42
C PRO A 66 -8.02 -6.59 -0.75
N VAL A 67 -7.90 -5.28 -1.01
CA VAL A 67 -6.77 -4.45 -0.59
C VAL A 67 -7.24 -3.23 0.18
N ILE A 68 -6.69 -3.04 1.38
CA ILE A 68 -6.85 -1.83 2.17
C ILE A 68 -5.52 -1.08 2.25
N VAL A 69 -5.54 0.21 1.95
CA VAL A 69 -4.41 1.12 2.11
C VAL A 69 -4.57 1.89 3.42
N ILE A 70 -3.52 1.90 4.25
CA ILE A 70 -3.38 2.79 5.40
C ILE A 70 -2.22 3.75 5.12
N ALA A 71 -2.53 5.03 4.94
CA ALA A 71 -1.57 6.05 4.56
C ALA A 71 -1.40 7.12 5.65
N GLY A 72 -0.21 7.71 5.74
CA GLY A 72 0.01 8.86 6.63
C GLY A 72 -0.92 10.03 6.28
N THR A 73 -1.13 10.28 4.99
CA THR A 73 -2.16 11.20 4.49
C THR A 73 -2.70 10.74 3.13
N LEU A 74 -3.95 11.11 2.84
CA LEU A 74 -4.57 10.96 1.53
C LEU A 74 -4.47 12.31 0.81
N GLY A 75 -3.72 12.33 -0.29
CA GLY A 75 -3.56 13.51 -1.13
C GLY A 75 -4.51 13.52 -2.31
N GLU A 76 -4.46 14.58 -3.10
CA GLU A 76 -5.34 14.78 -4.26
C GLU A 76 -5.28 13.61 -5.26
N GLY A 77 -6.46 13.16 -5.69
CA GLY A 77 -6.63 12.15 -6.74
C GLY A 77 -6.30 10.72 -6.31
N TYR A 78 -6.15 10.46 -5.01
CA TYR A 78 -5.91 9.10 -4.49
C TYR A 78 -7.05 8.13 -4.86
N GLU A 79 -8.28 8.63 -5.00
CA GLU A 79 -9.48 7.85 -5.32
C GLU A 79 -9.37 7.15 -6.68
N GLN A 80 -8.53 7.65 -7.59
CA GLN A 80 -8.25 6.99 -8.87
C GLN A 80 -7.70 5.57 -8.65
N MET A 81 -7.01 5.32 -7.53
CA MET A 81 -6.47 4.00 -7.18
C MET A 81 -7.55 2.93 -7.00
N TYR A 82 -8.80 3.30 -6.74
CA TYR A 82 -9.90 2.33 -6.65
C TYR A 82 -10.10 1.58 -7.97
N ALA A 83 -9.95 2.26 -9.11
CA ALA A 83 -9.98 1.62 -10.42
C ALA A 83 -8.80 0.64 -10.63
N HIS A 84 -7.74 0.76 -9.84
CA HIS A 84 -6.48 0.01 -9.95
C HIS A 84 -6.30 -1.08 -8.87
N GLY A 85 -7.38 -1.50 -8.20
CA GLY A 85 -7.38 -2.66 -7.30
C GLY A 85 -7.16 -2.34 -5.82
N VAL A 86 -7.29 -1.08 -5.42
CA VAL A 86 -7.49 -0.72 -4.01
C VAL A 86 -8.99 -0.77 -3.72
N ASP A 87 -9.41 -1.36 -2.60
CA ASP A 87 -10.82 -1.46 -2.22
C ASP A 87 -11.21 -0.44 -1.16
N ALA A 88 -10.26 -0.04 -0.30
CA ALA A 88 -10.44 1.07 0.64
C ALA A 88 -9.11 1.75 0.97
N ALA A 89 -9.18 3.04 1.33
CA ALA A 89 -8.02 3.81 1.76
C ALA A 89 -8.35 4.64 3.00
N PHE A 90 -7.41 4.70 3.95
CA PHE A 90 -7.57 5.43 5.21
C PHE A 90 -6.34 6.27 5.53
N ALA A 91 -6.56 7.50 6.01
CA ALA A 91 -5.52 8.31 6.63
C ALA A 91 -5.28 7.87 8.08
N LEU A 92 -4.04 8.02 8.55
CA LEU A 92 -3.68 7.79 9.96
C LEU A 92 -4.36 8.79 10.91
N PRO A 93 -4.26 10.12 10.69
CA PRO A 93 -4.85 11.09 11.60
C PRO A 93 -6.37 10.99 11.67
N SER A 94 -6.93 11.05 12.87
CA SER A 94 -8.38 11.15 13.09
C SER A 94 -8.88 12.60 13.16
N GLY A 95 -7.98 13.57 12.99
CA GLY A 95 -8.27 15.00 13.05
C GLY A 95 -7.04 15.84 12.71
N PRO A 96 -7.15 17.18 12.76
CA PRO A 96 -6.04 18.08 12.50
C PRO A 96 -4.87 17.84 13.46
N MET A 97 -3.66 17.73 12.91
CA MET A 97 -2.42 17.61 13.69
C MET A 97 -1.24 18.17 12.90
N SER A 98 -0.16 18.57 13.59
CA SER A 98 1.07 18.97 12.91
C SER A 98 1.77 17.76 12.27
N LEU A 99 2.61 18.01 11.27
CA LEU A 99 3.43 16.95 10.66
C LEU A 99 4.37 16.30 11.69
N GLU A 100 4.91 17.09 12.62
CA GLU A 100 5.79 16.61 13.68
C GLU A 100 5.04 15.64 14.61
N GLN A 101 3.82 15.99 15.04
CA GLN A 101 2.96 15.11 15.82
C GLN A 101 2.59 13.85 15.03
N ALA A 102 2.26 13.98 13.74
CA ALA A 102 1.90 12.85 12.90
C ALA A 102 3.05 11.84 12.79
N CYS A 103 4.28 12.33 12.65
CA CYS A 103 5.48 11.50 12.58
C CYS A 103 5.83 10.88 13.95
N SER A 104 5.79 11.66 15.04
CA SER A 104 6.16 11.18 16.38
C SER A 104 5.15 10.18 16.95
N GLU A 105 3.87 10.34 16.60
CA GLU A 105 2.78 9.46 17.04
C GLU A 105 2.40 8.38 16.02
N ALA A 106 3.09 8.30 14.87
CA ALA A 106 2.76 7.36 13.79
C ALA A 106 2.54 5.91 14.26
N PRO A 107 3.36 5.33 15.17
CA PRO A 107 3.12 3.96 15.64
C PRO A 107 1.78 3.80 16.37
N ARG A 108 1.39 4.79 17.19
CA ARG A 108 0.12 4.79 17.92
C ARG A 108 -1.05 4.92 16.95
N LEU A 109 -0.99 5.90 16.05
CA LEU A 109 -2.03 6.17 15.05
C LEU A 109 -2.25 4.96 14.13
N LEU A 110 -1.16 4.33 13.66
CA LEU A 110 -1.22 3.14 12.81
C LEU A 110 -1.90 1.98 13.53
N ARG A 111 -1.54 1.74 14.80
CA ARG A 111 -2.16 0.69 15.62
C ARG A 111 -3.65 0.93 15.81
N GLU A 112 -4.05 2.15 16.13
CA GLU A 112 -5.46 2.52 16.32
C GLU A 112 -6.26 2.33 15.03
N ARG A 113 -5.79 2.90 13.93
CA ARG A 113 -6.47 2.81 12.62
C ARG A 113 -6.58 1.36 12.15
N ALA A 114 -5.51 0.58 12.24
CA ALA A 114 -5.54 -0.84 11.88
C ALA A 114 -6.49 -1.65 12.78
N SER A 115 -6.55 -1.34 14.08
CA SER A 115 -7.46 -2.00 15.02
C SER A 115 -8.93 -1.74 14.67
N ASP A 116 -9.27 -0.51 14.30
CA ASP A 116 -10.64 -0.17 13.91
C ASP A 116 -11.04 -0.83 12.59
N ILE A 117 -10.15 -0.82 11.59
CA ILE A 117 -10.37 -1.55 10.33
C ILE A 117 -10.57 -3.04 10.60
N ALA A 118 -9.74 -3.65 11.45
CA ALA A 118 -9.87 -5.07 11.80
C ALA A 118 -11.19 -5.38 12.52
N ARG A 119 -11.70 -4.47 13.38
CA ARG A 119 -13.02 -4.60 14.00
C ARG A 119 -14.12 -4.61 12.94
N VAL A 120 -14.07 -3.69 11.98
CA VAL A 120 -15.03 -3.63 10.86
C VAL A 120 -14.97 -4.91 10.02
N TRP A 121 -13.76 -5.34 9.64
CA TRP A 121 -13.55 -6.58 8.88
C TRP A 121 -14.15 -7.79 9.60
N ARG A 122 -13.91 -7.91 10.90
CA ARG A 122 -14.45 -9.00 11.73
C ARG A 122 -15.99 -9.02 11.74
N LEU A 123 -16.66 -7.87 11.71
CA LEU A 123 -18.11 -7.82 11.61
C LEU A 123 -18.60 -8.41 10.28
N ALA A 124 -17.95 -8.07 9.17
CA ALA A 124 -18.31 -8.56 7.85
C ALA A 124 -18.08 -10.08 7.73
N VAL A 125 -16.95 -10.59 8.21
CA VAL A 125 -16.60 -12.02 8.11
C VAL A 125 -17.48 -12.90 9.01
N ARG A 126 -17.90 -12.42 10.18
CA ARG A 126 -18.81 -13.18 11.07
C ARG A 126 -20.21 -13.40 10.51
N THR A 127 -20.58 -12.66 9.47
CA THR A 127 -21.91 -12.72 8.86
C THR A 127 -21.92 -13.60 7.61
N ARG A 128 -20.78 -14.23 7.27
CA ARG A 128 -20.67 -15.30 6.27
C ARG A 128 -20.65 -16.65 6.96
#